data_AF-A0A1V2R5G6-F1
#
_entry.id   AF-A0A1V2R5G6-F1
#
_cell.length_a   1.000
_cell.length_b   1.000
_cell.length_c   1.000
_cell.angle_alpha   90.00
_cell.angle_beta   90.00
_cell.angle_gamma   90.00
#
_symmetry.space_group_name_H-M   'P 1'
#
loop_
_entity.id
_entity.type
_entity.pdbx_description
1 polymer ?
#
loop_
_entity_poly.entity_id
_entity_poly.type
_entity_poly.pdbx_seq_one_letter_code
_entity_poly.pdbx_strand_id
1 'polypeptide(L)'
;MYSGLLIILLPLIIGYLVPMRGKKALQLINQLLSWMVYVILFLMGISLAFLENLSSNLLLIFRYTAVFAFCIVAANGIALWLWEKRSAWRSKYRDEAPPSRLRMILESLKLCGVVSGGFLLGLTQWPGFTYASKGSEYALIFLLFLVGVQLRNSGMTLRQIVLNRRGLVIALIVGISALGGGLLAAWILGLPLKTGLAMASGYGWYSLSGILLTDALGPVIGSTAFFNDLTRELLAIMLVPVLAQRNRSCALGLCGATSMDFTLPVLQRSAGIDVVPAAIVHGFLLSLAAPILMALFSS
;
A
#
# COMPACT_ATOMS: atom_id res chain seq x y z
N MET A 1 1.80 -5.08 24.10
CA MET A 1 1.45 -5.96 22.96
C MET A 1 -0.02 -5.84 22.57
N TYR A 2 -1.01 -6.25 23.37
CA TYR A 2 -2.43 -6.21 22.94
C TYR A 2 -3.07 -4.82 22.80
N SER A 3 -2.59 -3.81 23.53
CA SER A 3 -3.18 -2.47 23.48
C SER A 3 -3.03 -1.81 22.10
N GLY A 4 -1.86 -1.90 21.45
CA GLY A 4 -1.65 -1.35 20.10
C GLY A 4 -2.45 -2.08 19.02
N LEU A 5 -2.54 -3.41 19.10
CA LEU A 5 -3.38 -4.20 18.19
C LEU A 5 -4.86 -3.84 18.33
N LEU A 6 -5.35 -3.63 19.56
CA LEU A 6 -6.73 -3.21 19.82
C LEU A 6 -7.00 -1.79 19.32
N ILE A 7 -6.06 -0.86 19.48
CA ILE A 7 -6.17 0.52 18.96
C ILE A 7 -6.30 0.52 17.44
N ILE A 8 -5.70 -0.46 16.74
CA ILE A 8 -5.79 -0.56 15.28
C ILE A 8 -7.06 -1.32 14.84
N LEU A 9 -7.32 -2.48 15.42
CA LEU A 9 -8.43 -3.36 14.98
C LEU A 9 -9.80 -2.83 15.40
N LEU A 10 -9.92 -2.18 16.55
CA LEU A 10 -11.22 -1.75 17.08
C LEU A 10 -11.87 -0.65 16.23
N PRO A 11 -11.18 0.45 15.83
CA PRO A 11 -11.76 1.43 14.91
C PRO A 11 -12.12 0.83 13.56
N LEU A 12 -11.28 -0.08 13.04
CA LEU A 12 -11.52 -0.79 11.79
C LEU A 12 -12.81 -1.64 11.85
N ILE A 13 -12.97 -2.43 12.92
CA ILE A 13 -14.17 -3.26 13.13
C ILE A 13 -15.40 -2.38 13.32
N ILE A 14 -15.31 -1.33 14.15
CA ILE A 14 -16.42 -0.39 14.37
C ILE A 14 -16.85 0.24 13.05
N GLY A 15 -15.89 0.73 12.24
CA GLY A 15 -16.17 1.26 10.91
C GLY A 15 -16.84 0.24 10.00
N TYR A 16 -16.36 -1.01 10.00
CA TYR A 16 -16.94 -2.09 9.21
C TYR A 16 -18.39 -2.42 9.60
N LEU A 17 -18.76 -2.21 10.86
CA LEU A 17 -20.12 -2.42 11.34
C LEU A 17 -21.10 -1.31 10.91
N VAL A 18 -20.64 -0.21 10.31
CA VAL A 18 -21.49 0.90 9.84
C VAL A 18 -21.95 0.65 8.38
N PRO A 19 -23.21 0.23 8.15
CA PRO A 19 -23.74 0.12 6.79
C PRO A 19 -24.08 1.49 6.23
N MET A 20 -23.56 1.82 5.04
CA MET A 20 -23.85 3.08 4.35
C MET A 20 -24.57 2.77 3.03
N ARG A 21 -25.83 3.18 2.92
CA ARG A 21 -26.66 2.94 1.71
C ARG A 21 -26.67 4.11 0.72
N GLY A 22 -26.26 5.30 1.15
CA GLY A 22 -26.28 6.52 0.34
C GLY A 22 -25.03 6.71 -0.51
N LYS A 23 -25.18 6.83 -1.84
CA LYS A 23 -24.05 7.13 -2.76
C LYS A 23 -23.27 8.39 -2.38
N LYS A 24 -23.96 9.45 -1.96
CA LYS A 24 -23.34 10.71 -1.51
C LYS A 24 -22.48 10.53 -0.26
N ALA A 25 -22.95 9.70 0.68
CA ALA A 25 -22.24 9.43 1.93
C ALA A 25 -20.96 8.62 1.65
N LEU A 26 -21.00 7.65 0.73
CA LEU A 26 -19.82 6.90 0.30
C LEU A 26 -18.80 7.78 -0.45
N GLN A 27 -19.27 8.71 -1.28
CA GLN A 27 -18.40 9.70 -1.92
C GLN A 27 -17.69 10.58 -0.88
N LEU A 28 -18.40 11.03 0.16
CA LEU A 28 -17.81 11.78 1.26
C LEU A 28 -16.76 10.96 2.00
N ILE A 29 -17.02 9.70 2.32
CA ILE A 29 -16.03 8.81 2.97
C ILE A 29 -14.77 8.67 2.11
N ASN A 30 -14.90 8.45 0.80
CA ASN A 30 -13.76 8.35 -0.11
C ASN A 30 -12.98 9.67 -0.21
N GLN A 31 -13.67 10.81 -0.17
CA GLN A 31 -13.04 12.13 -0.17
C GLN A 31 -12.30 12.40 1.15
N LEU A 32 -12.91 12.05 2.29
CA LEU A 32 -12.27 12.14 3.60
C LEU A 32 -11.05 11.23 3.70
N LEU A 33 -11.13 10.00 3.20
CA LEU A 33 -9.97 9.11 3.09
C LEU A 33 -8.84 9.75 2.29
N SER A 34 -9.15 10.29 1.11
CA SER A 34 -8.18 11.01 0.28
C SER A 34 -7.54 12.18 1.03
N TRP A 35 -8.34 12.98 1.75
CA TRP A 35 -7.84 14.10 2.56
C TRP A 35 -6.98 13.65 3.73
N MET A 36 -7.36 12.56 4.40
CA MET A 36 -6.56 11.97 5.47
C MET A 36 -5.19 11.53 4.96
N VAL A 37 -5.08 10.97 3.74
CA VAL A 37 -3.76 10.67 3.15
C VAL A 37 -2.89 11.93 3.12
N TYR A 38 -3.41 13.07 2.65
CA TYR A 38 -2.63 14.31 2.61
C TYR A 38 -2.22 14.81 3.99
N VAL A 39 -3.14 14.79 4.97
CA VAL A 39 -2.85 15.21 6.35
C VAL A 39 -1.76 14.33 6.97
N ILE A 40 -1.88 13.02 6.79
CA ILE A 40 -0.96 12.03 7.34
C ILE A 40 0.44 12.20 6.76
N LEU A 41 0.55 12.31 5.44
CA LEU A 41 1.84 12.48 4.77
C LEU A 41 2.51 13.79 5.18
N PHE A 42 1.72 14.84 5.38
CA PHE A 42 2.21 16.11 5.89
C PHE A 42 2.75 15.98 7.31
N LEU A 43 2.02 15.32 8.22
CA LEU A 43 2.45 15.07 9.61
C LEU A 43 3.69 14.16 9.67
N MET A 44 3.78 13.16 8.79
CA MET A 44 4.96 12.31 8.65
C MET A 44 6.18 13.13 8.20
N GLY A 45 6.00 14.04 7.23
CA GLY A 45 7.03 14.99 6.80
C GLY A 45 7.52 15.86 7.96
N ILE A 46 6.60 16.45 8.73
CA ILE A 46 6.95 17.20 9.94
C ILE A 46 7.75 16.32 10.91
N SER A 47 7.28 15.11 11.20
CA SER A 47 7.91 14.19 12.14
C SER A 47 9.34 13.81 11.73
N LEU A 48 9.60 13.68 10.43
CA LEU A 48 10.96 13.47 9.91
C LEU A 48 11.90 14.64 10.23
N ALA A 49 11.41 15.87 10.21
CA ALA A 49 12.23 17.07 10.48
C ALA A 49 12.66 17.19 11.95
N PHE A 50 11.96 16.53 12.88
CA PHE A 50 12.30 16.48 14.30
C PHE A 50 13.25 15.34 14.66
N LEU A 51 13.67 14.51 13.68
CA LEU A 51 14.64 13.45 13.94
C LEU A 51 16.03 14.03 14.21
N GLU A 52 16.64 13.60 15.31
CA GLU A 52 18.07 13.78 15.53
C GLU A 52 18.87 13.07 14.43
N ASN A 53 20.06 13.57 14.09
CA ASN A 53 20.90 13.00 13.03
C ASN A 53 20.16 12.82 11.69
N LEU A 54 19.53 13.91 11.23
CA LEU A 54 18.62 13.91 10.08
C LEU A 54 19.25 13.32 8.81
N SER A 55 20.51 13.66 8.51
CA SER A 55 21.22 13.17 7.33
C SER A 55 21.37 11.65 7.33
N SER A 56 21.77 11.06 8.47
CA SER A 56 21.88 9.60 8.58
C SER A 56 20.52 8.91 8.51
N ASN A 57 19.48 9.51 9.12
CA ASN A 57 18.14 8.94 9.06
C ASN A 57 17.53 8.97 7.65
N LEU A 58 17.74 10.05 6.90
CA LEU A 58 17.33 10.11 5.49
C LEU A 58 18.06 9.06 4.65
N LEU A 59 19.37 8.90 4.85
CA LEU A 59 20.15 7.86 4.16
C LEU A 59 19.65 6.44 4.50
N LEU A 60 19.31 6.18 5.77
CA LEU A 60 18.71 4.92 6.20
C LEU A 60 17.37 4.67 5.50
N ILE A 61 16.49 5.68 5.42
CA ILE A 61 15.20 5.55 4.72
C ILE A 61 15.39 5.15 3.26
N PHE A 62 16.31 5.82 2.54
CA PHE A 62 16.60 5.47 1.15
C PHE A 62 17.17 4.06 1.02
N ARG A 63 18.15 3.69 1.85
CA ARG A 63 18.76 2.36 1.84
C ARG A 63 17.73 1.27 2.12
N TYR A 64 16.93 1.44 3.17
CA TYR A 64 15.91 0.47 3.54
C TYR A 64 14.85 0.35 2.45
N THR A 65 14.37 1.48 1.91
CA THR A 65 13.39 1.50 0.81
C THR A 65 13.90 0.73 -0.39
N ALA A 66 15.13 0.98 -0.82
CA ALA A 66 15.71 0.31 -1.98
C ALA A 66 15.82 -1.21 -1.78
N VAL A 67 16.31 -1.65 -0.62
CA VAL A 67 16.47 -3.09 -0.31
C VAL A 67 15.12 -3.79 -0.17
N PHE A 68 14.15 -3.19 0.55
CA PHE A 68 12.80 -3.74 0.68
C PHE A 68 12.09 -3.82 -0.67
N ALA A 69 12.10 -2.73 -1.45
CA ALA A 69 11.45 -2.69 -2.75
C ALA A 69 12.04 -3.74 -3.69
N PHE A 70 13.37 -3.85 -3.75
CA PHE A 70 14.05 -4.85 -4.56
C PHE A 70 13.70 -6.27 -4.14
N CYS A 71 13.83 -6.61 -2.85
CA CYS A 71 13.58 -7.97 -2.37
C CYS A 71 12.12 -8.39 -2.56
N ILE A 72 11.16 -7.49 -2.28
CA ILE A 72 9.73 -7.76 -2.42
C ILE A 72 9.35 -7.91 -3.91
N VAL A 73 9.80 -6.99 -4.77
CA VAL A 73 9.50 -7.06 -6.21
C VAL A 73 10.14 -8.30 -6.84
N ALA A 74 11.38 -8.63 -6.47
CA ALA A 74 12.05 -9.84 -6.95
C ALA A 74 11.33 -11.11 -6.48
N ALA A 75 10.99 -11.21 -5.19
CA ALA A 75 10.27 -12.37 -4.66
C ALA A 75 8.91 -12.56 -5.34
N ASN A 76 8.13 -11.49 -5.50
CA ASN A 76 6.84 -11.53 -6.21
C ASN A 76 7.01 -11.91 -7.68
N GLY A 77 7.98 -11.30 -8.37
CA GLY A 77 8.27 -11.58 -9.77
C GLY A 77 8.65 -13.04 -10.00
N ILE A 78 9.55 -13.59 -9.17
CA ILE A 78 9.96 -15.00 -9.24
C ILE A 78 8.77 -15.93 -8.97
N ALA A 79 8.00 -15.68 -7.90
CA ALA A 79 6.87 -16.53 -7.54
C ALA A 79 5.79 -16.55 -8.63
N LEU A 80 5.46 -15.39 -9.21
CA LEU A 80 4.46 -15.27 -10.28
C LEU A 80 4.96 -15.83 -11.61
N TRP A 81 6.26 -15.70 -11.91
CA TRP A 81 6.86 -16.32 -13.08
C TRP A 81 6.85 -17.85 -12.99
N LEU A 82 7.17 -18.42 -11.82
CA LEU A 82 7.06 -19.86 -11.56
C LEU A 82 5.60 -20.34 -11.66
N TRP A 83 4.66 -19.54 -11.17
CA TRP A 83 3.23 -19.85 -11.27
C TRP A 83 2.73 -19.84 -12.73
N GLU A 84 3.13 -18.86 -13.52
CA GLU A 84 2.71 -18.76 -14.92
C GLU A 84 3.11 -19.99 -15.74
N LYS A 85 4.31 -20.55 -15.49
CA LYS A 85 4.73 -21.79 -16.15
C LYS A 85 3.75 -22.95 -15.94
N ARG A 86 3.01 -22.95 -14.81
CA ARG A 86 2.01 -23.97 -14.49
C ARG A 86 0.62 -23.61 -15.01
N SER A 87 0.25 -22.33 -14.99
CA SER A 87 -1.10 -21.87 -15.35
C SER A 87 -1.03 -20.59 -16.19
N ALA A 88 -0.66 -20.73 -17.45
CA ALA A 88 -0.55 -19.61 -18.38
C ALA A 88 -1.90 -18.91 -18.59
N TRP A 89 -1.95 -17.59 -18.35
CA TRP A 89 -3.11 -16.77 -18.66
C TRP A 89 -3.03 -16.31 -20.12
N ARG A 90 -3.54 -17.14 -21.02
CA ARG A 90 -3.66 -16.80 -22.44
C ARG A 90 -5.00 -16.12 -22.71
N SER A 91 -4.97 -14.96 -23.35
CA SER A 91 -6.18 -14.27 -23.85
C SER A 91 -5.80 -13.42 -25.07
N LYS A 92 -6.71 -13.35 -26.04
CA LYS A 92 -6.52 -12.71 -27.35
C LYS A 92 -6.87 -11.22 -27.29
N TYR A 93 -6.25 -10.46 -26.40
CA TYR A 93 -6.42 -9.00 -26.35
C TYR A 93 -5.21 -8.30 -26.95
N ARG A 94 -5.45 -7.25 -27.73
CA ARG A 94 -4.45 -6.45 -28.45
C ARG A 94 -4.48 -5.03 -27.89
N ASP A 95 -3.30 -4.47 -27.63
CA ASP A 95 -3.08 -3.23 -26.87
C ASP A 95 -3.97 -2.05 -27.30
N GLU A 96 -4.61 -1.42 -26.31
CA GLU A 96 -5.05 -0.02 -26.41
C GLU A 96 -3.93 0.90 -25.88
N ALA A 97 -3.84 2.13 -26.41
CA ALA A 97 -2.84 3.09 -25.95
C ALA A 97 -2.96 3.30 -24.42
N PRO A 98 -1.85 3.17 -23.67
CA PRO A 98 -1.88 3.31 -22.22
C PRO A 98 -2.41 4.70 -21.83
N PRO A 99 -3.00 4.85 -20.63
CA PRO A 99 -3.36 6.19 -20.13
C PRO A 99 -2.10 7.05 -20.02
N SER A 100 -2.26 8.37 -19.85
CA SER A 100 -1.13 9.27 -19.67
C SER A 100 -0.33 8.88 -18.42
N ARG A 101 0.71 8.07 -18.62
CA ARG A 101 1.59 7.56 -17.55
C ARG A 101 2.22 8.70 -16.78
N LEU A 102 2.57 9.78 -17.48
CA LEU A 102 3.09 10.99 -16.86
C LEU A 102 2.10 11.56 -15.85
N ARG A 103 0.81 11.65 -16.17
CA ARG A 103 -0.20 12.15 -15.24
C ARG A 103 -0.30 11.28 -14.00
N MET A 104 -0.33 9.95 -14.15
CA MET A 104 -0.42 9.02 -13.02
C MET A 104 0.83 9.07 -12.13
N ILE A 105 2.02 9.10 -12.75
CA ILE A 105 3.29 9.27 -12.03
C ILE A 105 3.31 10.61 -11.28
N LEU A 106 2.83 11.69 -11.91
CA LEU A 106 2.73 13.01 -11.27
C LEU A 106 1.73 13.00 -10.10
N GLU A 107 0.63 12.25 -10.20
CA GLU A 107 -0.33 12.08 -9.11
C GLU A 107 0.30 11.35 -7.91
N SER A 108 1.06 10.28 -8.13
CA SER A 108 1.83 9.60 -7.07
C SER A 108 2.98 10.47 -6.53
N LEU A 109 3.69 11.22 -7.39
CA LEU A 109 4.76 12.13 -6.98
C LEU A 109 4.26 13.35 -6.20
N LYS A 110 3.01 13.77 -6.40
CA LYS A 110 2.39 14.84 -5.61
C LYS A 110 2.42 14.51 -4.11
N LEU A 111 2.33 13.22 -3.76
CA LEU A 111 2.41 12.74 -2.38
C LEU A 111 3.80 12.97 -1.79
N CYS A 112 4.87 12.71 -2.55
CA CYS A 112 6.23 13.10 -2.17
C CYS A 112 6.31 14.61 -1.92
N GLY A 113 5.66 15.43 -2.76
CA GLY A 113 5.59 16.87 -2.57
C GLY A 113 4.95 17.28 -1.24
N VAL A 114 3.92 16.56 -0.80
CA VAL A 114 3.23 16.81 0.48
C VAL A 114 4.12 16.46 1.67
N VAL A 115 4.84 15.32 1.60
CA VAL A 115 5.83 14.93 2.62
C VAL A 115 6.95 15.97 2.69
N SER A 116 7.50 16.38 1.54
CA SER A 116 8.52 17.43 1.45
C SER A 116 8.03 18.76 2.01
N GLY A 117 6.77 19.15 1.75
CA GLY A 117 6.16 20.36 2.30
C GLY A 117 6.03 20.30 3.82
N GLY A 118 5.57 19.17 4.36
CA GLY A 118 5.53 18.94 5.81
C GLY A 118 6.92 18.97 6.43
N PHE A 119 7.90 18.35 5.77
CA PHE A 119 9.30 18.35 6.20
C PHE A 119 9.91 19.74 6.26
N LEU A 120 9.77 20.53 5.19
CA LEU A 120 10.27 21.91 5.15
C LEU A 120 9.63 22.80 6.23
N LEU A 121 8.33 22.63 6.49
CA LEU A 121 7.67 23.35 7.57
C LEU A 121 8.10 22.84 8.95
N GLY A 122 8.34 21.53 9.12
CA GLY A 122 8.87 20.96 10.35
C GLY A 122 10.26 21.51 10.72
N LEU A 123 11.09 21.85 9.73
CA LEU A 123 12.40 22.48 9.95
C LEU A 123 12.30 23.87 10.61
N THR A 124 11.14 24.52 10.58
CA THR A 124 10.92 25.79 11.31
C THR A 124 10.84 25.61 12.83
N GLN A 125 10.75 24.37 13.33
CA GLN A 125 10.75 24.01 14.75
C GLN A 125 9.70 24.78 15.57
N TRP A 126 8.58 25.14 14.94
CA TRP A 126 7.51 25.85 15.63
C TRP A 126 6.95 25.00 16.79
N PRO A 127 6.77 25.55 18.01
CA PRO A 127 6.38 24.77 19.18
C PRO A 127 5.10 23.96 19.00
N GLY A 128 4.15 24.43 18.18
CA GLY A 128 2.91 23.72 17.88
C GLY A 128 3.11 22.36 17.19
N PHE A 129 4.24 22.15 16.51
CA PHE A 129 4.53 20.90 15.81
C PHE A 129 5.02 19.78 16.72
N THR A 130 5.35 20.04 17.99
CA THR A 130 5.65 18.98 18.96
C THR A 130 4.45 18.06 19.21
N TYR A 131 3.22 18.52 18.94
CA TYR A 131 2.00 17.71 19.01
C TYR A 131 1.73 16.87 17.76
N ALA A 132 2.57 16.94 16.72
CA ALA A 132 2.36 16.22 15.46
C ALA A 132 2.22 14.70 15.67
N SER A 133 2.97 14.12 16.60
CA SER A 133 2.90 12.68 16.93
C SER A 133 1.55 12.27 17.53
N LYS A 134 0.95 13.09 18.40
CA LYS A 134 -0.40 12.82 18.92
C LYS A 134 -1.45 13.06 17.84
N GLY A 135 -1.25 14.07 17.00
CA GLY A 135 -2.09 14.33 15.83
C GLY A 135 -2.12 13.16 14.86
N SER A 136 -0.97 12.51 14.61
CA SER A 136 -0.91 11.32 13.76
C SER A 136 -1.63 10.12 14.38
N GLU A 137 -1.55 9.90 15.69
CA GLU A 137 -2.29 8.81 16.36
C GLU A 137 -3.81 8.97 16.17
N TYR A 138 -4.35 10.16 16.42
CA TYR A 138 -5.79 10.42 16.20
C TYR A 138 -6.17 10.33 14.72
N ALA A 139 -5.30 10.81 13.82
CA ALA A 139 -5.52 10.68 12.38
C ALA A 139 -5.53 9.22 11.94
N LEU A 140 -4.68 8.36 12.51
CA LEU A 140 -4.65 6.91 12.26
C LEU A 140 -5.95 6.26 12.70
N ILE A 141 -6.41 6.52 13.93
CA ILE A 141 -7.66 5.95 14.46
C ILE A 141 -8.85 6.33 13.57
N PHE A 142 -8.93 7.60 13.18
CA PHE A 142 -9.99 8.08 12.29
C PHE A 142 -9.88 7.49 10.87
N LEU A 143 -8.67 7.40 10.31
CA LEU A 143 -8.42 6.75 9.02
C LEU A 143 -8.88 5.29 9.05
N LEU A 144 -8.51 4.53 10.08
CA LEU A 144 -8.87 3.12 10.23
C LEU A 144 -10.39 2.93 10.34
N PHE A 145 -11.07 3.82 11.05
CA PHE A 145 -12.52 3.86 11.07
C PHE A 145 -13.10 4.06 9.66
N LEU A 146 -12.65 5.07 8.92
CA LEU A 146 -13.11 5.33 7.55
C LEU A 146 -12.81 4.16 6.59
N VAL A 147 -11.65 3.52 6.75
CA VAL A 147 -11.27 2.31 6.01
C VAL A 147 -12.23 1.17 6.31
N GLY A 148 -12.59 0.95 7.58
CA GLY A 148 -13.59 -0.03 7.97
C GLY A 148 -14.92 0.19 7.25
N VAL A 149 -15.41 1.43 7.26
CA VAL A 149 -16.62 1.84 6.53
C VAL A 149 -16.50 1.56 5.04
N GLN A 150 -15.37 1.93 4.42
CA GLN A 150 -15.14 1.72 3.00
C GLN A 150 -15.12 0.23 2.64
N LEU A 151 -14.44 -0.61 3.43
CA LEU A 151 -14.35 -2.05 3.21
C LEU A 151 -15.73 -2.71 3.27
N ARG A 152 -16.56 -2.35 4.25
CA ARG A 152 -17.95 -2.84 4.37
C ARG A 152 -18.78 -2.50 3.13
N ASN A 153 -18.59 -1.31 2.60
CA ASN A 153 -19.42 -0.76 1.52
C ASN A 153 -18.74 -0.84 0.15
N SER A 154 -17.65 -1.62 0.02
CA SER A 154 -16.94 -1.88 -1.24
C SER A 154 -17.79 -2.61 -2.29
N GLY A 155 -18.94 -3.17 -1.88
CA GLY A 155 -19.86 -3.88 -2.78
C GLY A 155 -19.39 -5.27 -3.19
N MET A 156 -18.25 -5.73 -2.66
CA MET A 156 -17.70 -7.04 -2.95
C MET A 156 -18.37 -8.14 -2.13
N THR A 157 -18.93 -9.11 -2.83
CA THR A 157 -19.57 -10.28 -2.22
C THR A 157 -18.59 -11.46 -2.15
N LEU A 158 -18.71 -12.32 -1.12
CA LEU A 158 -17.93 -13.57 -1.04
C LEU A 158 -18.06 -14.40 -2.32
N ARG A 159 -19.24 -14.37 -2.96
CA ARG A 159 -19.49 -15.06 -4.22
C ARG A 159 -18.55 -14.57 -5.34
N GLN A 160 -18.35 -13.26 -5.48
CA GLN A 160 -17.45 -12.69 -6.50
C GLN A 160 -15.98 -13.05 -6.26
N ILE A 161 -15.56 -13.10 -4.98
CA ILE A 161 -14.21 -13.52 -4.58
C ILE A 161 -13.97 -14.98 -4.96
N VAL A 162 -14.90 -15.88 -4.60
CA VAL A 162 -14.78 -17.32 -4.87
C VAL A 162 -14.90 -17.63 -6.37
N LEU A 163 -15.73 -16.88 -7.11
CA LEU A 163 -15.86 -17.03 -8.56
C LEU A 163 -14.57 -16.68 -9.31
N ASN A 164 -13.81 -15.68 -8.85
CA ASN A 164 -12.55 -15.26 -9.46
C ASN A 164 -11.34 -15.95 -8.84
N ARG A 165 -11.26 -17.28 -9.03
CA ARG A 165 -10.14 -18.10 -8.53
C ARG A 165 -8.76 -17.56 -8.92
N ARG A 166 -8.61 -16.96 -10.11
CA ARG A 166 -7.34 -16.39 -10.56
C ARG A 166 -6.89 -15.21 -9.69
N GLY A 167 -7.78 -14.25 -9.42
CA GLY A 167 -7.48 -13.11 -8.56
C GLY A 167 -7.12 -13.55 -7.14
N LEU A 168 -7.87 -14.52 -6.60
CA LEU A 168 -7.60 -15.13 -5.30
C LEU A 168 -6.21 -15.78 -5.23
N VAL A 169 -5.86 -16.65 -6.18
CA VAL A 169 -4.57 -17.35 -6.18
C VAL A 169 -3.41 -16.37 -6.35
N ILE A 170 -3.53 -15.38 -7.23
CA ILE A 170 -2.48 -14.36 -7.42
C ILE A 170 -2.33 -13.51 -6.15
N ALA A 171 -3.42 -13.17 -5.46
CA ALA A 171 -3.34 -12.48 -4.16
C ALA A 171 -2.60 -13.30 -3.10
N LEU A 172 -2.88 -14.60 -3.00
CA LEU A 172 -2.18 -15.47 -2.06
C LEU A 172 -0.70 -15.61 -2.39
N ILE A 173 -0.36 -15.78 -3.66
CA ILE A 173 1.04 -15.86 -4.11
C ILE A 173 1.77 -14.58 -3.75
N VAL A 174 1.26 -13.41 -4.17
CA VAL A 174 1.86 -12.10 -3.88
C VAL A 174 1.94 -11.84 -2.38
N GLY A 175 0.90 -12.19 -1.63
CA GLY A 175 0.88 -12.06 -0.18
C GLY A 175 2.05 -12.79 0.47
N ILE A 176 2.17 -14.09 0.19
CA ILE A 176 3.19 -14.96 0.78
C ILE A 176 4.59 -14.60 0.28
N SER A 177 4.76 -14.37 -1.02
CA SER A 177 6.08 -14.02 -1.58
C SER A 177 6.57 -12.66 -1.12
N ALA A 178 5.68 -11.67 -0.93
CA ALA A 178 6.08 -10.38 -0.40
C ALA A 178 6.55 -10.48 1.05
N LEU A 179 5.87 -11.28 1.90
CA LEU A 179 6.34 -11.56 3.26
C LEU A 179 7.72 -12.22 3.25
N GLY A 180 7.97 -13.17 2.33
CA GLY A 180 9.30 -13.75 2.13
C GLY A 180 10.35 -12.73 1.70
N GLY A 181 10.01 -11.83 0.79
CA GLY A 181 10.88 -10.71 0.38
C GLY A 181 11.17 -9.73 1.52
N GLY A 182 10.18 -9.46 2.37
CA GLY A 182 10.33 -8.63 3.57
C GLY A 182 11.24 -9.25 4.62
N LEU A 183 11.12 -10.56 4.85
CA LEU A 183 12.03 -11.32 5.73
C LEU A 183 13.47 -11.26 5.22
N LEU A 184 13.67 -11.48 3.92
CA LEU A 184 14.99 -11.41 3.31
C LEU A 184 15.58 -10.00 3.43
N ALA A 185 14.80 -8.95 3.15
CA ALA A 185 15.23 -7.57 3.29
C ALA A 185 15.62 -7.23 4.74
N ALA A 186 14.80 -7.64 5.73
CA ALA A 186 15.13 -7.43 7.13
C ALA A 186 16.41 -8.15 7.54
N TRP A 187 16.61 -9.39 7.09
CA TRP A 187 17.83 -10.14 7.35
C TRP A 187 19.07 -9.45 6.74
N ILE A 188 19.01 -9.00 5.48
CA ILE A 188 20.10 -8.26 4.82
C ILE A 188 20.45 -6.96 5.55
N LEU A 189 19.43 -6.27 6.07
CA LEU A 189 19.58 -4.99 6.76
C LEU A 189 19.90 -5.12 8.25
N GLY A 190 19.91 -6.33 8.80
CA GLY A 190 20.09 -6.56 10.24
C GLY A 190 18.91 -6.06 11.09
N LEU A 191 17.72 -5.93 10.50
CA LEU A 191 16.50 -5.51 11.19
C LEU A 191 15.79 -6.72 11.82
N PRO A 192 14.97 -6.51 12.87
CA PRO A 192 14.09 -7.56 13.37
C PRO A 192 13.20 -8.13 12.26
N LEU A 193 13.11 -9.47 12.19
CA LEU A 193 12.30 -10.13 11.15
C LEU A 193 10.83 -9.72 11.16
N LYS A 194 10.29 -9.42 12.35
CA LYS A 194 8.93 -8.86 12.50
C LYS A 194 8.77 -7.52 11.78
N THR A 195 9.76 -6.62 11.86
CA THR A 195 9.77 -5.37 11.10
C THR A 195 9.74 -5.65 9.60
N GLY A 196 10.48 -6.67 9.13
CA GLY A 196 10.43 -7.11 7.73
C GLY A 196 9.05 -7.55 7.26
N LEU A 197 8.37 -8.34 8.08
CA LEU A 197 7.00 -8.79 7.82
C LEU A 197 6.00 -7.62 7.83
N ALA A 198 6.13 -6.70 8.79
CA ALA A 198 5.29 -5.51 8.87
C ALA A 198 5.45 -4.62 7.61
N MET A 199 6.70 -4.36 7.21
CA MET A 199 7.06 -3.57 6.02
C MET A 199 6.54 -4.18 4.71
N ALA A 200 6.51 -5.51 4.59
CA ALA A 200 6.00 -6.19 3.41
C ALA A 200 4.46 -6.22 3.34
N SER A 201 3.78 -6.10 4.49
CA SER A 201 2.33 -6.26 4.61
C SER A 201 1.51 -5.07 4.11
N GLY A 202 2.15 -3.97 3.68
CA GLY A 202 1.45 -2.84 3.07
C GLY A 202 0.92 -3.12 1.66
N TYR A 203 1.54 -4.06 0.93
CA TYR A 203 1.13 -4.47 -0.42
C TYR A 203 0.89 -3.34 -1.44
N GLY A 204 1.55 -2.19 -1.29
CA GLY A 204 1.34 -1.02 -2.15
C GLY A 204 0.40 0.05 -1.56
N TRP A 205 -0.23 -0.20 -0.41
CA TRP A 205 -1.08 0.77 0.27
C TRP A 205 -0.25 1.73 1.15
N TYR A 206 0.51 2.60 0.48
CA TYR A 206 1.47 3.51 1.11
C TYR A 206 0.85 4.42 2.20
N SER A 207 -0.41 4.81 2.05
CA SER A 207 -1.05 5.74 2.98
C SER A 207 -1.34 5.12 4.33
N LEU A 208 -1.72 3.83 4.35
CA LEU A 208 -1.94 3.08 5.58
C LEU A 208 -0.61 2.60 6.18
N SER A 209 0.29 2.06 5.36
CA SER A 209 1.56 1.51 5.84
C SER A 209 2.47 2.59 6.43
N GLY A 210 2.50 3.78 5.83
CA GLY A 210 3.29 4.91 6.30
C GLY A 210 2.92 5.35 7.73
N ILE A 211 1.63 5.55 7.99
CA ILE A 211 1.18 6.02 9.31
C ILE A 211 1.23 4.95 10.38
N LEU A 212 0.74 3.75 10.07
CA LEU A 212 0.62 2.67 11.05
C LEU A 212 2.02 2.28 11.54
N LEU A 213 2.99 2.19 10.65
CA LEU A 213 4.37 1.87 11.03
C LEU A 213 5.15 3.08 11.58
N THR A 214 4.74 4.32 11.28
CA THR A 214 5.28 5.50 11.99
C THR A 214 4.89 5.46 13.46
N ASP A 215 3.62 5.19 13.74
CA ASP A 215 3.10 5.11 15.10
C ASP A 215 3.69 3.91 15.87
N ALA A 216 3.76 2.74 15.23
CA ALA A 216 4.22 1.51 15.88
C ALA A 216 5.75 1.36 15.98
N LEU A 217 6.49 1.77 14.95
CA LEU A 217 7.93 1.49 14.79
C LEU A 217 8.78 2.75 14.56
N GLY A 218 8.17 3.93 14.63
CA GLY A 218 8.83 5.24 14.53
C GLY A 218 8.92 5.80 13.10
N PRO A 219 9.24 7.12 12.98
CA PRO A 219 9.18 7.85 11.70
C PRO A 219 10.09 7.32 10.60
N VAL A 220 11.24 6.73 10.95
CA VAL A 220 12.19 6.15 9.99
C VAL A 220 11.57 4.93 9.30
N ILE A 221 11.03 3.98 10.07
CA ILE A 221 10.41 2.77 9.54
C ILE A 221 9.12 3.12 8.80
N GLY A 222 8.28 3.98 9.37
CA GLY A 222 7.05 4.42 8.71
C GLY A 222 7.30 5.13 7.37
N SER A 223 8.26 6.06 7.31
CA SER A 223 8.63 6.71 6.06
C SER A 223 9.21 5.72 5.04
N THR A 224 10.02 4.76 5.50
CA THR A 224 10.50 3.67 4.64
C THR A 224 9.33 2.86 4.08
N ALA A 225 8.31 2.55 4.89
CA ALA A 225 7.15 1.76 4.46
C ALA A 225 6.36 2.50 3.37
N PHE A 226 6.11 3.79 3.59
CA PHE A 226 5.50 4.68 2.62
C PHE A 226 6.27 4.67 1.30
N PHE A 227 7.58 4.95 1.32
CA PHE A 227 8.38 5.02 0.11
C PHE A 227 8.55 3.65 -0.57
N ASN A 228 8.60 2.56 0.19
CA ASN A 228 8.63 1.20 -0.35
C ASN A 228 7.36 0.91 -1.16
N ASP A 229 6.19 1.16 -0.58
CA ASP A 229 4.91 0.92 -1.26
C ASP A 229 4.68 1.89 -2.42
N LEU A 230 5.08 3.17 -2.27
CA LEU A 230 5.02 4.14 -3.36
C LEU A 230 5.94 3.74 -4.52
N THR A 231 7.17 3.29 -4.23
CA THR A 231 8.11 2.83 -5.25
C THR A 231 7.54 1.63 -6.00
N ARG A 232 6.91 0.68 -5.30
CA ARG A 232 6.25 -0.47 -5.91
C ARG A 232 5.08 -0.07 -6.80
N GLU A 233 4.27 0.91 -6.40
CA GLU A 233 3.20 1.47 -7.24
C GLU A 233 3.76 2.11 -8.52
N LEU A 234 4.81 2.96 -8.40
CA LEU A 234 5.47 3.57 -9.54
C LEU A 234 6.06 2.52 -10.50
N LEU A 235 6.71 1.50 -9.95
CA LEU A 235 7.22 0.37 -10.73
C LEU A 235 6.08 -0.38 -11.42
N ALA A 236 4.93 -0.57 -10.77
CA ALA A 236 3.76 -1.19 -11.40
C ALA A 236 3.27 -0.35 -12.59
N ILE A 237 3.08 0.96 -12.44
CA ILE A 237 2.64 1.86 -13.52
C ILE A 237 3.60 1.78 -14.72
N MET A 238 4.91 1.68 -14.47
CA MET A 238 5.93 1.62 -15.51
C MET A 238 6.03 0.24 -16.17
N LEU A 239 5.97 -0.85 -15.40
CA LEU A 239 6.27 -2.20 -15.86
C LEU A 239 5.03 -2.98 -16.34
N VAL A 240 3.83 -2.65 -15.87
CA VAL A 240 2.58 -3.35 -16.26
C VAL A 240 2.38 -3.39 -17.78
N PRO A 241 2.60 -2.31 -18.56
CA PRO A 241 2.43 -2.38 -20.02
C PRO A 241 3.33 -3.42 -20.69
N VAL A 242 4.57 -3.56 -20.21
CA VAL A 242 5.55 -4.51 -20.75
C VAL A 242 5.24 -5.93 -20.26
N LEU A 243 4.90 -6.06 -18.98
CA LEU A 243 4.59 -7.35 -18.37
C LEU A 243 3.27 -7.91 -18.88
N ALA A 244 2.25 -7.10 -19.14
CA ALA A 244 0.95 -7.57 -19.59
C ALA A 244 1.01 -8.32 -20.94
N GLN A 245 1.96 -7.93 -21.80
CA GLN A 245 2.21 -8.60 -23.08
C GLN A 245 2.89 -9.97 -22.93
N ARG A 246 3.65 -10.18 -21.85
CA ARG A 246 4.43 -11.41 -21.62
C ARG A 246 3.79 -12.33 -20.58
N ASN A 247 3.44 -11.75 -19.43
CA ASN A 247 2.88 -12.41 -18.28
C ASN A 247 1.85 -11.51 -17.56
N ARG A 248 0.56 -11.77 -17.83
CA ARG A 248 -0.56 -11.07 -17.20
C ARG A 248 -0.66 -11.31 -15.69
N SER A 249 -0.22 -12.48 -15.21
CA SER A 249 -0.22 -12.77 -13.78
C SER A 249 0.83 -11.94 -13.04
N CYS A 250 2.00 -11.74 -13.65
CA CYS A 250 3.05 -10.86 -13.15
C CYS A 250 2.63 -9.39 -13.22
N ALA A 251 1.98 -8.98 -14.32
CA ALA A 251 1.43 -7.64 -14.45
C ALA A 251 0.41 -7.34 -13.34
N LEU A 252 -0.58 -8.24 -13.13
CA LEU A 252 -1.56 -8.12 -12.07
C LEU A 252 -0.90 -8.15 -10.68
N GLY A 253 -0.01 -9.10 -10.41
CA GLY A 253 0.56 -9.25 -9.08
C GLY A 253 1.54 -8.15 -8.68
N LEU A 254 2.18 -7.48 -9.65
CA LEU A 254 3.03 -6.31 -9.37
C LEU A 254 2.23 -5.12 -8.83
N CYS A 255 0.96 -4.98 -9.26
CA CYS A 255 0.06 -3.94 -8.77
C CYS A 255 -0.25 -4.05 -7.27
N GLY A 256 -0.27 -5.27 -6.70
CA GLY A 256 -0.65 -5.48 -5.31
C GLY A 256 -2.04 -4.94 -4.98
N ALA A 257 -2.19 -4.31 -3.81
CA ALA A 257 -3.44 -3.70 -3.35
C ALA A 257 -4.01 -2.66 -4.34
N THR A 258 -3.13 -1.95 -5.06
CA THR A 258 -3.52 -0.86 -5.97
C THR A 258 -4.22 -1.35 -7.25
N SER A 259 -4.29 -2.67 -7.47
CA SER A 259 -4.89 -3.26 -8.67
C SER A 259 -6.40 -3.03 -8.79
N MET A 260 -7.06 -2.62 -7.70
CA MET A 260 -8.49 -2.33 -7.69
C MET A 260 -8.83 -0.85 -7.92
N ASP A 261 -7.83 0.04 -7.86
CA ASP A 261 -8.01 1.49 -7.94
C ASP A 261 -6.95 2.17 -8.83
N PHE A 262 -5.76 2.51 -8.31
CA PHE A 262 -4.78 3.36 -8.97
C PHE A 262 -4.17 2.70 -10.21
N THR A 263 -3.82 1.42 -10.13
CA THR A 263 -3.21 0.72 -11.27
C THR A 263 -4.24 0.01 -12.15
N LEU A 264 -5.52 -0.01 -11.75
CA LEU A 264 -6.59 -0.64 -12.52
C LEU A 264 -6.72 -0.07 -13.95
N PRO A 265 -6.70 1.24 -14.21
CA PRO A 265 -6.79 1.77 -15.57
C PRO A 265 -5.62 1.34 -16.47
N VAL A 266 -4.41 1.24 -15.91
CA VAL A 266 -3.22 0.78 -16.65
C VAL A 266 -3.37 -0.69 -16.97
N LEU A 267 -3.75 -1.50 -15.98
CA LEU A 267 -3.94 -2.94 -16.14
C LEU A 267 -5.07 -3.25 -17.14
N GLN A 268 -6.19 -2.54 -17.08
CA GLN A 268 -7.31 -2.72 -17.99
C GLN A 268 -6.90 -2.43 -19.45
N ARG A 269 -6.13 -1.36 -19.71
CA ARG A 269 -5.73 -1.01 -21.08
C ARG A 269 -4.63 -1.91 -21.62
N SER A 270 -3.66 -2.30 -20.78
CA SER A 270 -2.53 -3.13 -21.20
C SER A 270 -2.83 -4.63 -21.20
N ALA A 271 -3.68 -5.10 -20.29
CA ALA A 271 -3.96 -6.53 -20.12
C ALA A 271 -5.40 -6.92 -20.53
N GLY A 272 -6.26 -5.96 -20.86
CA GLY A 272 -7.63 -6.17 -21.32
C GLY A 272 -8.68 -6.13 -20.18
N ILE A 273 -9.94 -5.95 -20.58
CA ILE A 273 -11.09 -5.87 -19.67
C ILE A 273 -11.32 -7.20 -18.92
N ASP A 274 -10.88 -8.33 -19.49
CA ASP A 274 -11.00 -9.65 -18.88
C ASP A 274 -10.19 -9.81 -17.59
N VAL A 275 -9.18 -8.96 -17.37
CA VAL A 275 -8.36 -8.96 -16.15
C VAL A 275 -9.03 -8.20 -15.01
N VAL A 276 -9.97 -7.29 -15.29
CA VAL A 276 -10.58 -6.38 -14.30
C VAL A 276 -11.22 -7.13 -13.11
N PRO A 277 -12.03 -8.19 -13.29
CA PRO A 277 -12.62 -8.89 -12.15
C PRO A 277 -11.57 -9.53 -11.24
N ALA A 278 -10.50 -10.09 -11.82
CA ALA A 278 -9.39 -10.66 -11.06
C ALA A 278 -8.59 -9.56 -10.34
N ALA A 279 -8.43 -8.39 -10.96
CA ALA A 279 -7.74 -7.24 -10.38
C ALA A 279 -8.46 -6.66 -9.17
N ILE A 280 -9.79 -6.56 -9.23
CA ILE A 280 -10.60 -6.10 -8.10
C ILE A 280 -10.50 -7.08 -6.93
N VAL A 281 -10.60 -8.39 -7.21
CA VAL A 281 -10.49 -9.42 -6.17
C VAL A 281 -9.07 -9.48 -5.58
N HIS A 282 -8.05 -9.36 -6.42
CA HIS A 282 -6.66 -9.32 -5.98
C HIS A 282 -6.39 -8.16 -5.03
N GLY A 283 -6.73 -6.94 -5.46
CA GLY A 283 -6.48 -5.73 -4.72
C GLY A 283 -7.21 -5.73 -3.39
N PHE A 284 -8.49 -6.09 -3.38
CA PHE A 284 -9.28 -6.13 -2.15
C PHE A 284 -8.78 -7.15 -1.13
N LEU A 285 -8.38 -8.35 -1.56
CA LEU A 285 -7.86 -9.35 -0.62
C LEU A 285 -6.58 -8.86 0.06
N LEU A 286 -5.68 -8.22 -0.70
CA LEU A 286 -4.47 -7.63 -0.15
C LEU A 286 -4.80 -6.42 0.74
N SER A 287 -5.72 -5.55 0.34
CA SER A 287 -6.18 -4.43 1.16
C SER A 287 -6.85 -4.86 2.46
N LEU A 288 -7.59 -5.98 2.46
CA LEU A 288 -8.19 -6.55 3.66
C LEU A 288 -7.12 -7.16 4.59
N ALA A 289 -6.13 -7.85 4.01
CA ALA A 289 -5.05 -8.47 4.76
C ALA A 289 -4.08 -7.44 5.35
N ALA A 290 -3.83 -6.33 4.64
CA ALA A 290 -2.82 -5.33 4.99
C ALA A 290 -2.92 -4.80 6.43
N PRO A 291 -4.04 -4.18 6.89
CA PRO A 291 -4.14 -3.65 8.25
C PRO A 291 -3.95 -4.72 9.32
N ILE A 292 -4.48 -5.93 9.09
CA ILE A 292 -4.42 -7.05 10.04
C ILE A 292 -2.98 -7.54 10.19
N LEU A 293 -2.31 -7.79 9.07
CA LEU A 293 -0.93 -8.30 9.07
C LEU A 293 0.05 -7.24 9.58
N MET A 294 -0.11 -5.98 9.17
CA MET A 294 0.72 -4.88 9.69
C MET A 294 0.59 -4.78 11.20
N ALA A 295 -0.64 -4.72 11.74
CA ALA A 295 -0.86 -4.66 13.18
C ALA A 295 -0.28 -5.88 13.92
N LEU A 296 -0.44 -7.08 13.36
CA LEU A 296 0.08 -8.31 13.95
C LEU A 296 1.62 -8.33 14.05
N PHE A 297 2.30 -7.81 13.02
CA PHE A 297 3.76 -7.83 12.96
C PHE A 297 4.41 -6.59 13.59
N SER A 298 3.67 -5.50 13.76
CA SER A 298 4.14 -4.28 14.42
C SER A 298 3.83 -4.24 15.93
N SER A 299 3.30 -5.32 16.51
CA SER A 299 2.89 -5.41 17.93
C SER A 299 3.75 -6.31 18.83
#